data_AF-A0A1I1ESY4-F1
#
_entry.id   AF-A0A1I1ESY4-F1
#
_cell.length_a   1.000
_cell.length_b   1.000
_cell.length_c   1.000
_cell.angle_alpha   90.00
_cell.angle_beta   90.00
_cell.angle_gamma   90.00
#
_symmetry.space_group_name_H-M   'P 1'
#
loop_
_entity.id
_entity.type
_entity.pdbx_description
1 polymer ?
#
loop_
_entity_poly.entity_id
_entity_poly.type
_entity_poly.pdbx_seq_one_letter_code
_entity_poly.pdbx_strand_id
1 'polypeptide(L)'
;MSDLKVPFEMLENFGGEMQSIRDRMNGTGQDVENYEDDMGDESVRKALEDFVDNWRDGRKEIDGQLEAIKEISEQVVDTFQTMDHDLESSLEGDGSEGGGQNQPV
;
A
#
# COMPACT_ATOMS: atom_id res chain seq x y z
N MET A 1 3.35 -29.22 2.25
CA MET A 1 3.15 -28.09 3.19
C MET A 1 2.62 -26.97 2.33
N SER A 2 1.40 -26.51 2.60
CA SER A 2 0.74 -25.55 1.72
C SER A 2 1.56 -24.28 1.68
N ASP A 3 1.99 -23.99 0.45
CA ASP A 3 2.67 -22.81 -0.04
C ASP A 3 1.78 -21.60 0.26
N LEU A 4 1.76 -21.15 1.51
CA LEU A 4 1.08 -19.92 1.92
C LEU A 4 1.98 -18.75 1.51
N LYS A 5 2.30 -18.69 0.21
CA LYS A 5 2.95 -17.54 -0.40
C LYS A 5 1.95 -16.41 -0.31
N VAL A 6 2.10 -15.59 0.71
CA VAL A 6 1.62 -14.22 0.66
C VAL A 6 2.05 -13.67 -0.69
N PRO A 7 1.12 -13.19 -1.53
CA PRO A 7 1.48 -12.63 -2.82
C PRO A 7 2.05 -11.22 -2.59
N PHE A 8 3.15 -11.13 -1.84
CA PHE A 8 3.82 -9.89 -1.46
C PHE A 8 4.20 -9.11 -2.72
N GLU A 9 4.73 -9.80 -3.72
CA GLU A 9 5.05 -9.23 -5.03
C GLU A 9 3.81 -8.65 -5.74
N MET A 10 2.63 -9.25 -5.56
CA MET A 10 1.37 -8.72 -6.11
C MET A 10 0.92 -7.46 -5.35
N LEU A 11 1.07 -7.44 -4.02
CA LEU A 11 0.76 -6.27 -3.20
C LEU A 11 1.72 -5.11 -3.48
N GLU A 12 3.01 -5.38 -3.64
CA GLU A 12 4.02 -4.39 -4.02
C GLU A 12 3.74 -3.82 -5.42
N ASN A 13 3.46 -4.68 -6.41
CA ASN A 13 3.12 -4.24 -7.76
C ASN A 13 1.84 -3.39 -7.77
N PHE A 14 0.81 -3.80 -7.03
CA PHE A 14 -0.43 -3.04 -6.90
C PHE A 14 -0.20 -1.69 -6.24
N GLY A 15 0.63 -1.63 -5.19
CA GLY A 15 1.04 -0.38 -4.56
C GLY A 15 1.75 0.57 -5.54
N GLY A 16 2.66 0.03 -6.36
CA GLY A 16 3.36 0.80 -7.40
C GLY A 16 2.43 1.33 -8.50
N GLU A 17 1.47 0.53 -8.96
CA GLU A 17 0.45 0.96 -9.92
C GLU A 17 -0.40 2.09 -9.35
N MET A 18 -0.81 1.96 -8.08
CA MET A 18 -1.60 2.99 -7.40
C MET A 18 -0.83 4.28 -7.18
N GLN A 19 0.46 4.21 -6.84
CA GLN A 19 1.32 5.39 -6.78
C GLN A 19 1.43 6.07 -8.15
N SER A 20 1.57 5.30 -9.23
CA SER A 20 1.62 5.86 -10.59
C SER A 20 0.31 6.56 -10.97
N ILE A 21 -0.83 5.96 -10.60
CA ILE A 21 -2.17 6.53 -10.81
C ILE A 21 -2.30 7.86 -10.03
N ARG A 22 -1.87 7.90 -8.77
CA ARG A 22 -1.83 9.11 -7.95
C ARG A 22 -0.98 10.21 -8.58
N ASP A 23 0.23 9.89 -9.04
CA ASP A 23 1.14 10.88 -9.61
C ASP A 23 0.59 11.47 -10.91
N ARG A 24 -0.06 10.65 -11.76
CA ARG A 24 -0.75 11.13 -12.96
C ARG A 24 -1.92 12.05 -12.61
N MET A 25 -2.71 11.72 -11.59
CA MET A 25 -3.81 12.57 -11.14
C MET A 25 -3.33 13.92 -10.59
N ASN A 26 -2.18 13.94 -9.90
CA ASN A 26 -1.53 15.18 -9.46
C ASN A 26 -1.13 16.06 -10.66
N GLY A 27 -0.51 15.46 -11.67
CA GLY A 27 -0.09 16.16 -12.88
C GLY A 27 -1.26 16.83 -13.60
N THR A 28 -2.39 16.13 -13.78
CA THR A 28 -3.57 16.71 -14.45
C THR A 28 -4.11 17.96 -13.75
N GLY A 29 -4.16 17.98 -12.42
CA GLY A 29 -4.64 19.14 -11.68
C GLY A 29 -3.71 20.36 -11.84
N GLN A 30 -2.40 20.11 -11.76
CA GLN A 30 -1.39 21.15 -11.92
C GLN A 30 -1.37 21.72 -13.34
N ASP A 31 -1.52 20.87 -14.37
CA ASP A 31 -1.61 21.31 -15.75
C ASP A 31 -2.80 22.26 -15.94
N VAL A 32 -3.96 21.94 -15.37
CA VAL A 32 -5.16 22.78 -15.51
C VAL A 32 -5.03 24.11 -14.76
N GLU A 33 -4.50 24.08 -13.53
CA GLU A 33 -4.24 25.29 -12.74
C GLU A 33 -3.28 26.25 -13.47
N ASN A 34 -2.24 25.73 -14.13
CA ASN A 34 -1.30 26.54 -14.90
C ASN A 34 -1.94 27.27 -16.11
N TYR A 35 -3.01 26.71 -16.69
CA TYR A 35 -3.69 27.34 -17.84
C TYR A 35 -4.78 28.33 -17.44
N GLU A 36 -5.20 28.36 -16.17
CA GLU A 36 -6.27 29.24 -15.69
C GLU A 36 -5.90 30.72 -15.86
N ASP A 37 -4.68 31.10 -15.49
CA ASP A 37 -4.18 32.48 -15.54
C ASP A 37 -4.03 33.02 -16.97
N ASP A 38 -3.86 32.13 -17.95
CA ASP A 38 -3.71 32.48 -19.37
C ASP A 38 -5.06 32.72 -20.07
N MET A 39 -6.18 32.49 -19.38
CA MET A 39 -7.52 32.59 -19.97
C MET A 39 -8.12 33.98 -19.85
N GLY A 40 -8.49 34.58 -20.99
CA GLY A 40 -9.06 35.93 -21.06
C GLY A 40 -10.57 36.03 -20.78
N ASP A 41 -11.28 34.90 -20.67
CA ASP A 41 -12.73 34.86 -20.43
C ASP A 41 -13.04 34.42 -18.99
N GLU A 42 -13.74 35.28 -18.24
CA GLU A 42 -14.05 35.07 -16.82
C GLU A 42 -14.96 33.86 -16.57
N SER A 43 -15.83 33.50 -17.52
CA SER A 43 -16.69 32.32 -17.40
C SER A 43 -15.91 31.02 -17.57
N VAL A 44 -14.91 31.02 -18.45
CA VAL A 44 -14.02 29.88 -18.65
C VAL A 44 -13.09 29.73 -17.45
N ARG A 45 -12.52 30.83 -16.95
CA ARG A 45 -11.71 30.82 -15.72
C ARG A 45 -12.46 30.19 -14.55
N LYS A 46 -13.68 30.65 -14.28
CA LYS A 46 -14.51 30.10 -13.20
C LYS A 46 -14.82 28.61 -13.37
N ALA A 47 -15.10 28.17 -14.60
CA ALA A 47 -15.34 26.76 -14.87
C ALA A 47 -14.09 25.89 -14.62
N LEU A 48 -12.89 26.43 -14.85
CA LEU A 48 -11.63 25.77 -14.56
C LEU A 48 -11.32 25.76 -13.06
N GLU A 49 -11.56 26.87 -12.36
CA GLU A 49 -11.47 26.95 -10.90
C GLU A 49 -12.38 25.90 -10.24
N ASP A 50 -13.66 25.87 -10.65
CA ASP A 50 -14.63 24.87 -10.19
C ASP A 50 -14.16 23.44 -10.52
N PHE A 51 -13.56 23.21 -11.69
CA PHE A 51 -13.00 21.92 -12.06
C PHE A 51 -11.81 21.54 -11.17
N VAL A 52 -10.84 22.43 -10.96
CA VAL A 52 -9.64 22.19 -10.16
C VAL A 52 -9.99 21.89 -8.71
N ASP A 53 -10.94 22.64 -8.14
CA ASP A 53 -11.41 22.41 -6.78
C ASP A 53 -12.09 21.03 -6.64
N ASN A 54 -13.04 20.70 -7.52
CA ASN A 54 -13.69 19.39 -7.51
C ASN A 54 -12.70 18.25 -7.79
N TRP A 55 -11.71 18.47 -8.65
CA TRP A 55 -10.65 17.51 -8.94
C TRP A 55 -9.77 17.26 -7.71
N ARG A 56 -9.38 18.33 -7.00
CA ARG A 56 -8.61 18.27 -5.75
C ARG A 56 -9.37 17.54 -4.65
N ASP A 57 -10.68 17.76 -4.55
CA ASP A 57 -11.50 17.08 -3.54
C ASP A 57 -11.70 15.60 -3.89
N GLY A 58 -12.03 15.28 -5.13
CA GLY A 58 -12.19 13.90 -5.59
C GLY A 58 -10.92 13.07 -5.43
N ARG A 59 -9.75 13.63 -5.75
CA ARG A 59 -8.48 12.90 -5.58
C ARG A 59 -8.11 12.70 -4.11
N LYS A 60 -8.55 13.58 -3.20
CA LYS A 60 -8.31 13.42 -1.76
C LYS A 60 -9.03 12.19 -1.21
N GLU A 61 -10.21 11.88 -1.73
CA GLU A 61 -10.93 10.65 -1.40
C GLU A 61 -10.18 9.41 -1.89
N ILE A 62 -9.66 9.45 -3.13
CA ILE A 62 -8.87 8.35 -3.69
C ILE A 62 -7.58 8.14 -2.89
N ASP A 63 -6.83 9.20 -2.56
CA ASP A 63 -5.61 9.12 -1.74
C ASP A 63 -5.90 8.45 -0.38
N GLY A 64 -7.04 8.74 0.26
CA GLY A 64 -7.44 8.10 1.50
C GLY A 64 -7.72 6.60 1.36
N GLN A 65 -8.36 6.19 0.26
CA GLN A 65 -8.59 4.77 -0.03
C GLN A 65 -7.27 4.02 -0.32
N LEU A 66 -6.31 4.68 -0.98
CA LEU A 66 -5.00 4.11 -1.27
C LEU A 66 -4.17 3.92 0.00
N GLU A 67 -4.18 4.88 0.93
CA GLU A 67 -3.48 4.72 2.21
C GLU A 67 -4.08 3.57 3.03
N ALA A 68 -5.41 3.42 3.05
CA ALA A 68 -6.05 2.29 3.72
C ALA A 68 -5.64 0.93 3.14
N ILE A 69 -5.52 0.82 1.81
CA ILE A 69 -5.04 -0.39 1.14
C ILE A 69 -3.59 -0.70 1.53
N LYS A 70 -2.74 0.33 1.59
CA LYS A 70 -1.34 0.20 2.01
C LYS A 70 -1.25 -0.30 3.45
N GLU A 71 -1.99 0.31 4.38
CA GLU A 71 -2.03 -0.11 5.80
C GLU A 71 -2.46 -1.57 5.96
N ILE A 72 -3.51 -2.00 5.23
CA ILE A 72 -3.95 -3.40 5.24
C ILE A 72 -2.86 -4.32 4.70
N SER A 73 -2.16 -3.92 3.64
CA SER A 73 -1.08 -4.70 3.04
C SER A 73 0.09 -4.87 4.00
N GLU A 74 0.51 -3.79 4.67
CA GLU A 74 1.54 -3.81 5.71
C GLU A 74 1.14 -4.71 6.89
N GLN A 75 -0.11 -4.63 7.33
CA GLN A 75 -0.64 -5.44 8.43
C GLN A 75 -0.69 -6.94 8.09
N VAL A 76 -1.03 -7.29 6.85
CA VAL A 76 -0.95 -8.68 6.37
C VAL A 76 0.49 -9.16 6.49
N VAL A 77 1.45 -8.40 5.97
CA VAL A 77 2.87 -8.79 5.99
C VAL A 77 3.39 -9.01 7.41
N ASP A 78 3.07 -8.09 8.32
CA ASP A 78 3.46 -8.19 9.74
C ASP A 78 2.86 -9.44 10.41
N THR A 79 1.58 -9.72 10.15
CA THR A 79 0.89 -10.91 10.67
C THR A 79 1.59 -12.19 10.18
N PHE A 80 1.95 -12.24 8.90
CA PHE A 80 2.60 -13.40 8.32
C PHE A 80 4.03 -13.62 8.83
N GLN A 81 4.82 -12.56 8.94
CA GLN A 81 6.17 -12.64 9.52
C GLN A 81 6.14 -13.11 10.97
N THR A 82 5.16 -12.62 11.75
CA THR A 82 4.95 -13.05 13.13
C THR A 82 4.57 -14.53 13.19
N MET A 83 3.63 -14.98 12.36
CA MET A 83 3.24 -16.39 12.30
C MET A 83 4.41 -17.31 11.94
N ASP A 84 5.23 -16.93 10.96
CA ASP A 84 6.41 -17.70 10.56
C ASP A 84 7.45 -17.75 11.69
N HIS A 85 7.69 -16.63 12.39
CA HIS A 85 8.62 -16.57 13.53
C HIS A 85 8.15 -17.43 14.72
N ASP A 86 6.85 -17.41 15.02
CA ASP A 86 6.26 -18.23 16.08
C ASP A 86 6.36 -19.73 15.76
N LEU A 87 6.17 -20.09 14.49
CA LEU A 87 6.36 -21.46 13.99
C LEU A 87 7.82 -21.91 14.09
N GLU A 88 8.77 -21.09 13.66
CA GLU A 88 10.21 -21.38 13.76
C GLU A 88 10.62 -21.56 15.22
N SER A 89 10.22 -20.65 16.10
CA SER A 89 10.51 -20.70 17.54
C SER A 89 9.92 -21.95 18.21
N SER A 90 8.72 -22.37 17.80
CA SER A 90 8.10 -23.60 18.33
C SER A 90 8.83 -24.86 17.89
N LEU A 91 9.34 -24.90 16.65
CA LEU A 91 10.11 -26.03 16.13
C LEU A 91 11.51 -26.11 16.76
N GLU A 92 12.16 -24.97 17.01
CA GLU A 92 13.45 -24.92 17.73
C GLU A 92 13.30 -25.29 19.21
N GLY A 93 12.19 -24.89 19.84
CA GLY A 93 11.87 -25.21 21.24
C GLY A 93 11.64 -26.71 21.48
N ASP A 94 11.00 -27.42 20.56
CA ASP A 94 10.71 -28.86 20.67
C ASP A 94 11.91 -29.74 20.26
N GLY A 95 12.85 -29.19 19.48
CA GLY A 95 14.05 -29.91 19.00
C GLY A 95 15.18 -30.04 20.02
N SER A 96 15.14 -29.31 21.14
CA SER A 96 16.28 -29.18 22.06
C SER A 96 16.22 -30.05 23.34
N GLU A 97 15.17 -30.89 23.53
CA GLU A 97 15.01 -31.77 24.70
C GLU A 97 15.11 -33.29 24.40
N GLY A 98 15.58 -33.68 23.21
CA GLY A 98 15.59 -35.08 22.75
C GLY A 98 16.97 -35.71 22.54
N GLY A 99 17.95 -35.54 23.43
CA GLY A 99 19.28 -36.11 23.20
C GLY A 99 20.17 -36.30 24.43
N GLY A 100 20.07 -37.47 25.07
CA GLY A 100 21.21 -38.06 25.79
C GLY A 100 21.09 -38.22 27.30
N GLN A 101 20.19 -39.11 27.75
CA GLN A 101 20.40 -39.84 29.00
C GLN A 101 20.14 -41.32 28.76
N ASN A 102 21.20 -42.06 28.43
CA ASN A 102 21.19 -43.51 28.48
C ASN A 102 22.43 -44.00 29.24
N GLN A 103 22.27 -44.19 30.56
CA GLN A 103 22.96 -45.22 31.34
C GLN A 103 21.90 -46.30 31.64
N PRO A 104 22.19 -47.62 31.63
CA PRO A 104 23.20 -48.21 32.52
C PRO A 104 23.92 -49.48 32.00
N VAL A 105 25.14 -49.77 32.48
CA VAL A 105 25.55 -50.86 33.43
C VAL A 105 27.08 -50.89 33.55
#